data_AF-A0A7X9RSB7-F1
#
_entry.id   AF-A0A7X9RSB7-F1
#
_cell.length_a   1.000
_cell.length_b   1.000
_cell.length_c   1.000
_cell.angle_alpha   90.00
_cell.angle_beta   90.00
_cell.angle_gamma   90.00
#
_symmetry.space_group_name_H-M   'P 1'
#
loop_
_entity.id
_entity.type
_entity.pdbx_description
1 polymer ?
#
loop_
_entity_poly.entity_id
_entity_poly.type
_entity_poly.pdbx_seq_one_letter_code
_entity_poly.pdbx_strand_id
1 'polypeptide(L)'
;MNYYLLLLFTFFLTTHTFGQQLTPVEIPFFEDEVFIPSSKILLLEDPDNNTEISDILIGPDDKFQTPQEDMLLFSKDVKSYWVKLQIKGKPLGMDQWFFELPDSHVGSVKAYVQVGKKPVIYAETGGYDHDFGKRKFKHKNIIFPITGVESGEDEVVTIFLKYNSEFNNVLFYKLSRSNRLFVYSITEYILLGINYGILICLLIATILLLLTLKDKDILFITAFLLASFLIDLSEDNLASQYLFDNHPHWNYILMRYSSTLSMLSIVALSMNVLKIRKKSFKTYLTIWGITLLNTFYFVVFKSFNDSLWQMPTFMIPFVIIFFYMLLDIKRSEMKVTYFFLGYLVIIAGLSLQVLRAYEIFISHAIIVVYSYNVGLLLTGLFMTLGQFQRFKILKEEKEQAQGQLIKNLQVREKIIEDKVQERTEEIAKQKEIIALKNDELQWVNDQLNEHRKQIQEMNAQLKVENEQLHEDVEQLESARVLMQEVTFDEFEKMFPSDESCYAYLEEIKWKNGFKCKKCENDTYAKGAGVNSRRCKKCNYNESVTAGTLFHRLHFPIQKAFYMVFIVFAKDGDISSTKLSEILEMRQNTCWKFAKKIKETMQVKTEELGSKEKLKHKGWEELILKD
;
A
#
# COMPACT_ATOMS: atom_id res chain seq x y z
N MET A 1 -20.99 -5.01 54.65
CA MET A 1 -20.78 -3.90 55.61
C MET A 1 -22.05 -3.05 55.60
N ASN A 2 -23.11 -3.58 56.21
CA ASN A 2 -24.52 -3.28 55.88
C ASN A 2 -25.39 -2.93 57.10
N TYR A 3 -24.81 -2.39 58.18
CA TYR A 3 -25.57 -2.14 59.42
C TYR A 3 -25.31 -0.78 60.10
N TYR A 4 -24.57 0.15 59.46
CA TYR A 4 -24.38 1.52 59.98
C TYR A 4 -25.24 2.58 59.28
N LEU A 5 -25.95 2.24 58.20
CA LEU A 5 -26.79 3.18 57.45
C LEU A 5 -28.24 3.34 57.98
N LEU A 6 -28.68 2.49 58.93
CA LEU A 6 -30.09 2.46 59.36
C LEU A 6 -30.40 3.24 60.65
N LEU A 7 -29.38 3.75 61.36
CA LEU A 7 -29.52 4.40 62.67
C LEU A 7 -29.45 5.93 62.64
N LEU A 8 -29.21 6.53 61.47
CA LEU A 8 -29.26 8.00 61.28
C LEU A 8 -30.57 8.48 60.62
N PHE A 9 -31.51 7.57 60.32
CA PHE A 9 -32.71 7.86 59.53
C PHE A 9 -34.00 8.06 60.36
N THR A 10 -33.93 8.16 61.70
CA THR A 10 -35.12 8.24 62.57
C THR A 10 -35.15 9.44 63.52
N PHE A 11 -34.54 10.58 63.16
CA PHE A 11 -34.65 11.81 63.97
C PHE A 11 -34.98 13.11 63.20
N PHE A 12 -35.55 13.02 61.99
CA PHE A 12 -36.11 14.17 61.29
C PHE A 12 -37.56 13.90 60.91
N LEU A 13 -38.45 13.95 61.89
CA LEU A 13 -39.90 13.87 61.68
C LEU A 13 -40.62 14.83 62.63
N THR A 14 -40.33 16.13 62.48
CA THR A 14 -41.23 17.24 62.82
C THR A 14 -40.69 18.52 62.17
N THR A 15 -41.13 18.85 60.96
CA THR A 15 -41.02 20.23 60.45
C THR A 15 -42.42 20.80 60.38
N HIS A 16 -42.71 21.66 61.36
CA HIS A 16 -43.83 22.58 61.31
C HIS A 16 -43.74 23.41 60.02
N THR A 17 -44.83 23.43 59.26
CA THR A 17 -45.10 24.42 58.21
C THR A 17 -45.29 25.79 58.85
N PHE A 18 -44.19 26.47 59.17
CA PHE A 18 -44.17 27.91 59.36
C PHE A 18 -43.74 28.53 58.03
N GLY A 19 -44.52 29.49 57.51
CA GLY A 19 -44.10 30.28 56.36
C GLY A 19 -42.75 30.92 56.67
N GLN A 20 -41.69 30.45 56.00
CA GLN A 20 -40.33 30.90 56.25
C GLN A 20 -40.13 32.24 55.54
N GLN A 21 -39.95 33.28 56.33
CA GLN A 21 -39.62 34.62 55.86
C GLN A 21 -38.19 34.62 55.30
N LEU A 22 -38.02 35.10 54.06
CA LEU A 22 -36.71 35.23 53.41
C LEU A 22 -35.80 36.12 54.26
N THR A 23 -34.71 35.55 54.77
CA THR A 23 -33.68 36.32 55.48
C THR A 23 -32.64 36.84 54.48
N PRO A 24 -32.36 38.14 54.42
CA PRO A 24 -31.33 38.69 53.56
C PRO A 24 -29.95 38.09 53.86
N VAL A 25 -29.15 37.88 52.82
CA VAL A 25 -27.72 37.57 52.95
C VAL A 25 -27.00 38.85 53.37
N GLU A 26 -26.35 38.81 54.54
CA GLU A 26 -25.56 39.93 55.02
C GLU A 26 -24.16 39.90 54.38
N ILE A 27 -23.77 41.02 53.76
CA ILE A 27 -22.45 41.17 53.16
C ILE A 27 -21.46 41.62 54.24
N PRO A 28 -20.42 40.83 54.55
CA PRO A 28 -19.44 41.19 55.56
C PRO A 28 -18.64 42.41 55.13
N PHE A 29 -18.26 43.26 56.09
CA PHE A 29 -17.52 44.48 55.81
C PHE A 29 -16.10 44.23 55.27
N PHE A 30 -15.48 43.11 55.64
CA PHE A 30 -14.10 42.77 55.28
C PHE A 30 -13.98 41.72 54.17
N GLU A 31 -15.09 41.13 53.73
CA GLU A 31 -15.05 40.16 52.63
C GLU A 31 -15.21 40.87 51.28
N ASP A 32 -14.38 40.46 50.33
CA ASP A 32 -14.43 40.95 48.95
C ASP A 32 -15.23 40.02 48.03
N GLU A 33 -15.59 38.82 48.51
CA GLU A 33 -16.42 37.84 47.82
C GLU A 33 -17.33 37.10 48.80
N VAL A 34 -18.60 36.89 48.41
CA VAL A 34 -19.60 36.18 49.21
C VAL A 34 -20.32 35.17 48.32
N PHE A 35 -20.34 33.90 48.73
CA PHE A 35 -21.16 32.87 48.09
C PHE A 35 -22.55 32.85 48.71
N ILE A 36 -23.59 32.79 47.86
CA ILE A 36 -24.97 32.74 48.33
C ILE A 36 -25.39 31.28 48.43
N PRO A 37 -25.68 30.77 49.63
CA PRO A 37 -26.18 29.41 49.79
C PRO A 37 -27.62 29.33 49.27
N SER A 38 -27.97 28.20 48.68
CA SER A 38 -29.33 27.85 48.21
C SER A 38 -30.42 28.01 49.28
N SER A 39 -30.11 27.76 50.55
CA SER A 39 -31.03 27.95 51.68
C SER A 39 -31.47 29.41 51.88
N LYS A 40 -30.77 30.37 51.25
CA LYS A 40 -31.11 31.80 51.25
C LYS A 40 -31.81 32.24 49.97
N ILE A 41 -32.29 31.28 49.19
CA ILE A 41 -32.92 31.48 47.90
C ILE A 41 -34.35 30.97 47.95
N LEU A 42 -35.22 31.66 47.23
CA LEU A 42 -36.61 31.29 47.02
C LEU A 42 -36.85 30.96 45.55
N LEU A 43 -37.56 29.87 45.31
CA LEU A 43 -37.89 29.37 43.97
C LEU A 43 -39.40 29.46 43.73
N LEU A 44 -39.78 29.87 42.52
CA LEU A 44 -41.12 29.77 41.99
C LEU A 44 -41.05 29.06 40.64
N GLU A 45 -41.77 27.96 40.49
CA GLU A 45 -41.91 27.25 39.22
C GLU A 45 -42.95 27.96 38.34
N ASP A 46 -42.60 28.21 37.07
CA ASP A 46 -43.48 28.78 36.04
C ASP A 46 -43.54 27.79 34.86
N PRO A 47 -44.42 26.76 34.94
CA PRO A 47 -44.45 25.64 33.99
C PRO A 47 -44.72 26.08 32.54
N ASP A 48 -45.50 27.13 32.36
CA ASP A 48 -45.92 27.62 31.03
C ASP A 48 -45.05 28.77 30.51
N ASN A 49 -44.10 29.30 31.30
CA ASN A 49 -43.26 30.45 30.97
C ASN A 49 -44.04 31.75 30.69
N ASN A 50 -45.23 31.89 31.29
CA ASN A 50 -46.13 33.01 31.06
C ASN A 50 -46.00 34.11 32.11
N THR A 51 -45.27 33.87 33.21
CA THR A 51 -45.17 34.82 34.32
C THR A 51 -44.14 35.90 33.99
N GLU A 52 -44.54 37.17 34.05
CA GLU A 52 -43.64 38.32 33.92
C GLU A 52 -43.26 38.91 35.28
N ILE A 53 -42.24 39.77 35.29
CA ILE A 53 -41.78 40.43 36.52
C ILE A 53 -42.90 41.27 37.18
N SER A 54 -43.80 41.85 36.39
CA SER A 54 -44.96 42.59 36.90
C SER A 54 -45.89 41.72 37.72
N ASP A 55 -46.09 40.46 37.34
CA ASP A 55 -46.97 39.53 38.03
C ASP A 55 -46.37 39.10 39.38
N ILE A 56 -45.05 39.00 39.44
CA ILE A 56 -44.31 38.66 40.66
C ILE A 56 -44.34 39.80 41.67
N LEU A 57 -44.27 41.05 41.20
CA LEU A 57 -44.31 42.22 42.08
C LEU A 57 -45.70 42.47 42.70
N ILE A 58 -46.76 42.01 42.04
CA ILE A 58 -48.16 42.14 42.49
C ILE A 58 -48.59 40.90 43.29
N GLY A 59 -48.02 39.73 42.99
CA GLY A 59 -48.38 38.46 43.59
C GLY A 59 -47.97 38.32 45.07
N PRO A 60 -48.64 37.45 45.83
CA PRO A 60 -48.25 37.15 47.20
C PRO A 60 -46.91 36.40 47.23
N ASP A 61 -46.03 36.80 48.16
CA ASP A 61 -44.71 36.20 48.38
C ASP A 61 -44.78 34.70 48.76
N ASP A 62 -45.94 34.23 49.26
CA ASP A 62 -46.20 32.84 49.67
C ASP A 62 -46.15 31.82 48.52
N LYS A 63 -46.12 32.28 47.25
CA LYS A 63 -45.94 31.39 46.10
C LYS A 63 -44.52 30.86 45.96
N PHE A 64 -43.56 31.57 46.53
CA PHE A 64 -42.16 31.14 46.50
C PHE A 64 -41.90 30.09 47.59
N GLN A 65 -41.14 29.07 47.23
CA GLN A 65 -40.76 27.98 48.13
C GLN A 65 -39.24 27.96 48.30
N THR A 66 -38.77 27.67 49.51
CA THR A 66 -37.36 27.39 49.74
C THR A 66 -37.00 26.05 49.08
N PRO A 67 -35.90 25.95 48.32
CA PRO A 67 -35.43 24.68 47.81
C PRO A 67 -35.25 23.67 48.96
N GLN A 68 -35.69 22.43 48.78
CA GLN A 68 -35.50 21.37 49.78
C GLN A 68 -34.06 20.85 49.83
N GLU A 69 -33.27 21.13 48.80
CA GLU A 69 -31.88 20.69 48.66
C GLU A 69 -30.92 21.88 48.69
N ASP A 70 -29.67 21.63 49.09
CA ASP A 70 -28.60 22.63 49.16
C ASP A 70 -28.20 23.17 47.77
N MET A 71 -28.81 22.70 46.67
CA MET A 71 -28.66 23.28 45.34
C MET A 71 -29.99 23.31 44.59
N LEU A 72 -30.11 24.30 43.71
CA LEU A 72 -31.27 24.46 42.83
C LEU A 72 -31.13 23.50 41.65
N LEU A 73 -31.89 22.41 41.69
CA LEU A 73 -32.11 21.53 40.55
C LEU A 73 -33.44 21.90 39.89
N PHE A 74 -33.39 22.16 38.59
CA PHE A 74 -34.61 22.35 37.81
C PHE A 74 -35.34 21.02 37.62
N SER A 75 -36.65 21.00 37.88
CA SER A 75 -37.56 19.91 37.56
C SER A 75 -37.78 19.79 36.04
N LYS A 76 -38.10 18.58 35.57
CA LYS A 76 -38.15 18.27 34.12
C LYS A 76 -39.42 18.78 33.43
N ASP A 77 -40.45 19.06 34.22
CA ASP A 77 -41.82 19.38 33.74
C ASP A 77 -42.09 20.88 33.68
N VAL A 78 -41.12 21.72 34.06
CA VAL A 78 -41.29 23.17 34.18
C VAL A 78 -40.38 23.89 33.21
N LYS A 79 -40.97 24.73 32.34
CA LYS A 79 -40.22 25.46 31.31
C LYS A 79 -39.39 26.60 31.85
N SER A 80 -39.82 27.23 32.95
CA SER A 80 -39.12 28.38 33.50
C SER A 80 -39.24 28.50 35.00
N TYR A 81 -38.27 29.16 35.60
CA TYR A 81 -38.16 29.31 37.04
C TYR A 81 -37.85 30.73 37.42
N TRP A 82 -38.41 31.14 38.53
CA TRP A 82 -38.10 32.41 39.15
C TRP A 82 -37.35 32.17 40.44
N VAL A 83 -36.16 32.75 40.49
CA VAL A 83 -35.30 32.74 41.67
C VAL A 83 -35.35 34.13 42.30
N LYS A 84 -35.70 34.20 43.57
CA LYS A 84 -35.72 35.42 44.39
C LYS A 84 -34.69 35.30 45.50
N LEU A 85 -33.82 36.30 45.63
CA LEU A 85 -32.85 36.38 46.71
C LEU A 85 -32.74 37.82 47.22
N GLN A 86 -32.39 37.96 48.49
CA GLN A 86 -32.26 39.25 49.16
C GLN A 86 -30.88 39.40 49.76
N ILE A 87 -30.31 40.58 49.60
CA ILE A 87 -28.98 40.91 50.11
C ILE A 87 -29.04 42.26 50.84
N LYS A 88 -28.28 42.38 51.92
CA LYS A 88 -28.20 43.60 52.73
C LYS A 88 -26.76 43.80 53.21
N GLY A 89 -26.35 45.05 53.38
CA GLY A 89 -25.08 45.37 54.04
C GLY A 89 -24.58 46.74 53.66
N LYS A 90 -23.93 47.43 54.61
CA LYS A 90 -23.30 48.74 54.39
C LYS A 90 -22.36 48.80 53.19
N PRO A 91 -21.56 47.75 52.87
CA PRO A 91 -20.66 47.78 51.72
C PRO A 91 -21.36 47.97 50.37
N LEU A 92 -22.66 47.66 50.24
CA LEU A 92 -23.42 47.82 48.99
C LEU A 92 -23.56 49.28 48.55
N GLY A 93 -23.58 50.21 49.51
CA GLY A 93 -23.69 51.65 49.24
C GLY A 93 -22.33 52.35 49.08
N MET A 94 -21.25 51.72 49.52
CA MET A 94 -19.89 52.29 49.50
C MET A 94 -19.07 51.82 48.30
N ASP A 95 -19.19 50.54 47.95
CA ASP A 95 -18.37 49.88 46.94
C ASP A 95 -19.20 49.43 45.73
N GLN A 96 -18.52 49.22 44.59
CA GLN A 96 -19.14 48.58 43.44
C GLN A 96 -19.11 47.05 43.57
N TRP A 97 -20.30 46.46 43.63
CA TRP A 97 -20.50 45.02 43.73
C TRP A 97 -21.11 44.47 42.45
N PHE A 98 -20.64 43.30 42.05
CA PHE A 98 -21.15 42.55 40.93
C PHE A 98 -21.79 41.27 41.43
N PHE A 99 -22.99 41.01 40.93
CA PHE A 99 -23.59 39.70 40.98
C PHE A 99 -23.01 38.86 39.85
N GLU A 100 -22.59 37.64 40.18
CA GLU A 100 -21.98 36.72 39.25
C GLU A 100 -22.72 35.38 39.28
N LEU A 101 -22.99 34.89 38.07
CA LEU A 101 -23.47 33.55 37.76
C LEU A 101 -22.30 32.79 37.13
N PRO A 102 -21.53 32.01 37.93
CA PRO A 102 -20.36 31.29 37.43
C PRO A 102 -20.74 30.18 36.45
N ASP A 103 -21.96 29.64 36.55
CA ASP A 103 -22.44 28.62 35.62
C ASP A 103 -22.88 29.28 34.30
N SER A 104 -22.24 28.85 33.22
CA SER A 104 -22.45 29.36 31.87
C SER A 104 -23.40 28.48 31.04
N HIS A 105 -23.80 27.32 31.56
CA HIS A 105 -24.55 26.30 30.82
C HIS A 105 -26.07 26.55 30.79
N VAL A 106 -26.51 27.78 31.01
CA VAL A 106 -27.93 28.17 31.10
C VAL A 106 -28.46 28.61 29.73
N GLY A 107 -29.69 28.20 29.38
CA GLY A 107 -30.32 28.64 28.12
C GLY A 107 -30.58 30.13 28.05
N SER A 108 -31.40 30.62 28.97
CA SER A 108 -31.73 32.02 29.13
C SER A 108 -31.86 32.36 30.60
N VAL A 109 -31.19 33.42 31.03
CA VAL A 109 -31.40 34.06 32.32
C VAL A 109 -31.67 35.54 32.11
N LYS A 110 -32.75 36.05 32.72
CA LYS A 110 -33.04 37.48 32.78
C LYS A 110 -32.96 37.95 34.23
N ALA A 111 -32.12 38.93 34.48
CA ALA A 111 -31.89 39.47 35.82
C ALA A 111 -32.60 40.80 36.02
N TYR A 112 -33.25 40.93 37.18
CA TYR A 112 -33.94 42.12 37.61
C TYR A 112 -33.53 42.45 39.05
N VAL A 113 -33.35 43.74 39.35
CA VAL A 113 -32.88 44.22 40.65
C VAL A 113 -33.85 45.26 41.19
N GLN A 114 -34.18 45.14 42.48
CA GLN A 114 -35.03 46.06 43.21
C GLN A 114 -34.32 46.48 44.50
N VAL A 115 -34.39 47.77 44.86
CA VAL A 115 -33.83 48.25 46.14
C VAL A 115 -34.93 48.86 46.98
N GLY A 116 -35.15 48.28 48.16
CA GLY A 116 -36.29 48.62 49.00
C GLY A 116 -37.61 48.48 48.23
N LYS A 117 -38.40 49.56 48.19
CA LYS A 117 -39.68 49.63 47.45
C LYS A 117 -39.58 50.41 46.13
N LYS A 118 -38.36 50.68 45.64
CA LYS A 118 -38.15 51.39 44.37
C LYS A 118 -38.59 50.53 43.17
N PRO A 119 -38.82 51.13 42.00
CA PRO A 119 -39.12 50.37 40.78
C PRO A 119 -38.03 49.34 40.46
N VAL A 120 -38.45 48.21 39.92
CA VAL A 120 -37.52 47.16 39.46
C VAL A 120 -36.76 47.63 38.23
N ILE A 121 -35.46 47.39 38.23
CA ILE A 121 -34.55 47.71 37.13
C ILE A 121 -34.14 46.41 36.45
N TYR A 122 -34.28 46.37 35.13
CA TYR A 122 -33.70 45.31 34.32
C TYR A 122 -32.16 45.42 34.36
N ALA A 123 -31.49 44.35 34.77
CA ALA A 123 -30.03 44.35 34.94
C ALA A 123 -29.30 43.80 33.71
N GLU A 124 -29.57 42.55 33.33
CA GLU A 124 -28.84 41.86 32.26
C GLU A 124 -29.61 40.64 31.76
N THR A 125 -29.32 40.20 30.53
CA THR A 125 -29.73 38.88 30.02
C THR A 125 -28.52 38.08 29.58
N GLY A 126 -28.57 36.77 29.75
CA GLY A 126 -27.49 35.87 29.37
C GLY A 126 -27.95 34.45 29.15
N GLY A 127 -26.99 33.57 28.88
CA GLY A 127 -27.21 32.20 28.44
C GLY A 127 -26.92 31.99 26.95
N TYR A 128 -27.08 30.77 26.47
CA TYR A 128 -26.78 30.37 25.08
C TYR A 128 -27.89 30.73 24.07
N ASP A 129 -29.07 31.13 24.53
CA ASP A 129 -30.18 31.60 23.68
C ASP A 129 -30.06 33.09 23.29
N HIS A 130 -29.09 33.81 23.89
CA HIS A 130 -28.89 35.24 23.69
C HIS A 130 -27.52 35.52 23.09
N ASP A 131 -27.45 36.43 22.11
CA ASP A 131 -26.19 36.83 21.49
C ASP A 131 -25.20 37.33 22.55
N PHE A 132 -24.05 36.67 22.63
CA PHE A 132 -22.98 37.05 23.55
C PHE A 132 -22.49 38.47 23.25
N GLY A 133 -22.44 38.85 21.97
CA GLY A 133 -22.00 40.18 21.52
C GLY A 133 -22.83 41.35 22.07
N LYS A 134 -24.08 41.12 22.46
CA LYS A 134 -25.00 42.13 23.03
C LYS A 134 -24.82 42.34 24.54
N ARG A 135 -24.08 41.46 25.24
CA ARG A 135 -23.84 41.59 26.67
C ARG A 135 -23.07 42.88 26.97
N LYS A 136 -23.47 43.59 28.02
CA LYS A 136 -22.77 44.81 28.45
C LYS A 136 -21.37 44.49 28.93
N PHE A 137 -21.23 43.40 29.68
CA PHE A 137 -19.94 42.89 30.14
C PHE A 137 -19.57 41.63 29.37
N LYS A 138 -18.52 41.73 28.54
CA LYS A 138 -17.97 40.60 27.79
C LYS A 138 -17.10 39.70 28.68
N HIS A 139 -17.74 39.13 29.69
CA HIS A 139 -17.14 38.19 30.63
C HIS A 139 -17.72 36.79 30.40
N LYS A 140 -16.91 35.73 30.60
CA LYS A 140 -17.35 34.34 30.40
C LYS A 140 -18.54 33.96 31.27
N ASN A 141 -18.52 34.40 32.53
CA ASN A 141 -19.61 34.29 33.50
C ASN A 141 -20.61 35.44 33.27
N ILE A 142 -21.88 35.20 33.57
CA ILE A 142 -22.91 36.24 33.43
C ILE A 142 -22.80 37.13 34.67
N ILE A 143 -22.42 38.40 34.45
CA ILE A 143 -22.20 39.38 35.52
C ILE A 143 -23.01 40.64 35.29
N PHE A 144 -23.49 41.23 36.38
CA PHE A 144 -24.12 42.54 36.35
C PHE A 144 -23.86 43.31 37.65
N PRO A 145 -23.70 44.63 37.59
CA PRO A 145 -23.53 45.44 38.78
C PRO A 145 -24.83 45.49 39.57
N ILE A 146 -24.71 45.39 40.89
CA ILE A 146 -25.80 45.63 41.83
C ILE A 146 -25.94 47.13 42.11
N THR A 147 -24.86 47.89 41.84
CA THR A 147 -24.73 49.31 42.16
C THR A 147 -25.28 50.19 41.03
N GLY A 148 -26.12 51.15 41.39
CA GLY A 148 -26.87 52.02 40.47
C GLY A 148 -28.24 52.45 41.02
N VAL A 149 -28.64 51.90 42.16
CA VAL A 149 -29.79 52.35 42.94
C VAL A 149 -29.23 52.91 44.24
N GLU A 150 -29.61 54.14 44.60
CA GLU A 150 -29.19 54.83 45.83
C GLU A 150 -29.63 54.02 47.08
N SER A 151 -28.93 52.93 47.40
CA SER A 151 -29.24 52.08 48.53
C SER A 151 -28.71 52.75 49.78
N GLY A 152 -29.61 53.22 50.65
CA GLY A 152 -29.21 53.65 51.99
C GLY A 152 -28.49 52.54 52.75
N GLU A 153 -27.76 52.86 53.82
CA GLU A 153 -26.95 51.90 54.61
C GLU A 153 -27.73 50.66 55.11
N ASP A 154 -29.06 50.70 55.08
CA ASP A 154 -29.98 49.66 55.54
C ASP A 154 -30.99 49.14 54.49
N GLU A 155 -30.96 49.62 53.25
CA GLU A 155 -31.91 49.16 52.22
C GLU A 155 -31.57 47.71 51.78
N VAL A 156 -32.60 46.86 51.71
CA VAL A 156 -32.48 45.49 51.21
C VAL A 156 -32.56 45.53 49.69
N VAL A 157 -31.58 44.91 49.04
CA VAL A 157 -31.59 44.69 47.59
C VAL A 157 -32.19 43.32 47.33
N THR A 158 -33.26 43.27 46.54
CA THR A 158 -33.89 42.03 46.07
C THR A 158 -33.51 41.80 44.62
N ILE A 159 -33.02 40.59 44.31
CA ILE A 159 -32.65 40.16 42.97
C ILE A 159 -33.63 39.08 42.54
N PHE A 160 -34.22 39.27 41.36
CA PHE A 160 -35.09 38.30 40.70
C PHE A 160 -34.41 37.80 39.43
N LEU A 161 -34.34 36.49 39.26
CA LEU A 161 -33.76 35.84 38.09
C LEU A 161 -34.81 34.95 37.45
N LYS A 162 -35.13 35.20 36.18
CA LYS A 162 -35.98 34.31 35.38
C LYS A 162 -35.10 33.38 34.56
N TYR A 163 -35.13 32.10 34.87
CA TYR A 163 -34.46 31.04 34.12
C TYR A 163 -35.42 30.40 33.13
N ASN A 164 -34.92 30.16 31.92
CA ASN A 164 -35.52 29.26 30.94
C ASN A 164 -34.37 28.45 30.37
N SER A 165 -34.28 27.18 30.76
CA SER A 165 -33.18 26.32 30.38
C SER A 165 -33.71 24.91 30.20
N GLU A 166 -33.25 24.24 29.15
CA GLU A 166 -33.51 22.81 29.02
C GLU A 166 -32.76 22.05 30.13
N PHE A 167 -31.55 22.46 30.49
CA PHE A 167 -30.71 21.70 31.42
C PHE A 167 -31.11 21.83 32.89
N ASN A 168 -31.10 20.68 33.57
CA ASN A 168 -31.04 20.58 35.02
C ASN A 168 -29.62 20.93 35.47
N ASN A 169 -29.34 22.23 35.52
CA ASN A 169 -28.08 22.74 36.03
C ASN A 169 -28.16 23.05 37.50
N VAL A 170 -27.03 22.82 38.16
CA VAL A 170 -26.78 23.31 39.50
C VAL A 170 -26.35 24.77 39.41
N LEU A 171 -27.17 25.66 39.95
CA LEU A 171 -26.88 27.09 39.92
C LEU A 171 -26.16 27.56 41.17
N PHE A 172 -25.02 28.22 40.96
CA PHE A 172 -24.27 28.92 41.98
C PHE A 172 -24.35 30.42 41.78
N TYR A 173 -24.37 31.15 42.88
CA TYR A 173 -24.44 32.60 42.89
C TYR A 173 -23.33 33.16 43.75
N LYS A 174 -22.64 34.17 43.22
CA LYS A 174 -21.51 34.82 43.88
C LYS A 174 -21.68 36.33 43.81
N LEU A 175 -21.36 36.99 44.91
CA LEU A 175 -21.17 38.43 44.97
C LEU A 175 -19.68 38.72 45.05
N SER A 176 -19.20 39.63 44.20
CA SER A 176 -17.79 40.03 44.21
C SER A 176 -17.66 41.55 44.13
N ARG A 177 -16.76 42.12 44.93
CA ARG A 177 -16.34 43.52 44.75
C ARG A 177 -15.63 43.68 43.40
N SER A 178 -15.76 44.86 42.79
CA SER A 178 -15.17 45.17 41.48
C SER A 178 -13.67 44.86 41.39
N ASN A 179 -12.90 45.25 42.41
CA ASN A 179 -11.45 45.00 42.46
C ASN A 179 -11.11 43.51 42.50
N ARG A 180 -11.81 42.74 43.36
CA ARG A 180 -11.60 41.29 43.49
C ARG A 180 -12.00 40.56 42.22
N LEU A 181 -13.14 40.90 41.64
CA LEU A 181 -13.61 40.38 40.36
C LEU A 181 -12.57 40.62 39.26
N PHE A 182 -12.09 41.86 39.11
CA PHE A 182 -11.12 42.21 38.07
C PHE A 182 -9.79 41.44 38.20
N VAL A 183 -9.23 41.37 39.41
CA VAL A 183 -7.98 40.63 39.67
C VAL A 183 -8.16 39.13 39.43
N TYR A 184 -9.26 38.57 39.92
CA TYR A 184 -9.61 37.16 39.72
C TYR A 184 -9.78 36.84 38.23
N SER A 185 -10.59 37.62 37.50
CA SER A 185 -10.86 37.41 36.08
C SER A 185 -9.56 37.50 35.27
N ILE A 186 -8.72 38.53 35.47
CA ILE A 186 -7.44 38.62 34.74
C ILE A 186 -6.56 37.40 34.99
N THR A 187 -6.43 36.98 36.25
CA THR A 187 -5.63 35.81 36.61
C THR A 187 -6.18 34.56 35.93
N GLU A 188 -7.50 34.39 35.94
CA GLU A 188 -8.19 33.27 35.32
C GLU A 188 -8.01 33.26 33.80
N TYR A 189 -8.22 34.38 33.09
CA TYR A 189 -7.99 34.45 31.63
C TYR A 189 -6.52 34.22 31.25
N ILE A 190 -5.55 34.63 32.06
CA ILE A 190 -4.13 34.32 31.83
C ILE A 190 -3.88 32.82 31.93
N LEU A 191 -4.40 32.17 32.98
CA LEU A 191 -4.26 30.72 33.17
C LEU A 191 -4.94 29.95 32.04
N LEU A 192 -6.14 30.36 31.63
CA LEU A 192 -6.84 29.81 30.48
C LEU A 192 -6.02 30.01 29.20
N GLY A 193 -5.50 31.22 28.95
CA GLY A 193 -4.65 31.52 27.80
C GLY A 193 -3.41 30.62 27.73
N ILE A 194 -2.77 30.33 28.86
CA ILE A 194 -1.66 29.36 28.94
C ILE A 194 -2.14 27.94 28.59
N ASN A 195 -3.28 27.50 29.15
CA ASN A 195 -3.87 26.19 28.87
C ASN A 195 -4.15 25.99 27.36
N TYR A 196 -4.90 26.92 26.76
CA TYR A 196 -5.22 26.87 25.33
C TYR A 196 -3.98 27.02 24.44
N GLY A 197 -3.01 27.86 24.83
CA GLY A 197 -1.75 28.02 24.11
C GLY A 197 -0.95 26.73 24.03
N ILE A 198 -0.86 25.98 25.13
CA ILE A 198 -0.20 24.67 25.17
C ILE A 198 -0.98 23.66 24.32
N LEU A 199 -2.32 23.60 24.45
CA LEU A 199 -3.16 22.69 23.66
C LEU A 199 -3.04 22.94 22.15
N ILE A 200 -3.07 24.21 21.71
CA ILE A 200 -2.89 24.58 20.30
C ILE A 200 -1.49 24.20 19.82
N CYS A 201 -0.44 24.45 20.61
CA CYS A 201 0.92 24.02 20.26
C CYS A 201 1.02 22.50 20.08
N LEU A 202 0.42 21.71 20.99
CA LEU A 202 0.37 20.25 20.88
C LEU A 202 -0.45 19.79 19.68
N LEU A 203 -1.58 20.45 19.40
CA LEU A 203 -2.43 20.14 18.26
C LEU A 203 -1.69 20.40 16.93
N ILE A 204 -1.02 21.56 16.79
CA ILE A 204 -0.20 21.89 15.61
C ILE A 204 0.94 20.88 15.47
N ALA A 205 1.67 20.59 16.55
CA ALA A 205 2.77 19.63 16.53
C ALA A 205 2.31 18.24 16.06
N THR A 206 1.17 17.76 16.58
CA THR A 206 0.62 16.46 16.18
C THR A 206 0.06 16.46 14.76
N ILE A 207 -0.55 17.54 14.29
CA ILE A 207 -0.97 17.68 12.89
C ILE A 207 0.23 17.64 11.94
N LEU A 208 1.33 18.32 12.25
CA LEU A 208 2.55 18.28 11.43
C LEU A 208 3.14 16.86 11.41
N LEU A 209 3.13 16.17 12.55
CA LEU A 209 3.52 14.75 12.62
C LEU A 209 2.56 13.85 11.83
N LEU A 210 1.26 14.17 11.80
CA LEU A 210 0.26 13.42 11.05
C LEU A 210 0.50 13.54 9.54
N LEU A 211 0.80 14.74 9.05
CA LEU A 211 1.07 15.00 7.63
C LEU A 211 2.35 14.30 7.14
N THR A 212 3.36 14.19 8.02
CA THR A 212 4.65 13.58 7.68
C THR A 212 4.64 12.05 7.80
N LEU A 213 4.05 11.51 8.87
CA LEU A 213 4.10 10.06 9.16
C LEU A 213 2.87 9.29 8.69
N LYS A 214 1.70 9.95 8.60
CA LYS A 214 0.41 9.32 8.22
C LYS A 214 0.09 8.05 9.02
N ASP A 215 0.53 7.98 10.27
CA ASP A 215 0.25 6.88 11.19
C ASP A 215 -1.14 7.07 11.85
N LYS A 216 -1.88 5.96 12.01
CA LYS A 216 -3.20 5.95 12.66
C LYS A 216 -3.13 6.37 14.11
N ASP A 217 -2.04 6.05 14.81
CA ASP A 217 -1.85 6.47 16.20
C ASP A 217 -1.83 7.99 16.34
N ILE A 218 -1.23 8.68 15.36
CA ILE A 218 -1.14 10.13 15.33
C ILE A 218 -2.51 10.74 14.98
N LEU A 219 -3.28 10.09 14.10
CA LEU A 219 -4.64 10.53 13.80
C LEU A 219 -5.52 10.52 15.07
N PHE A 220 -5.47 9.44 15.85
CA PHE A 220 -6.33 9.32 17.05
C PHE A 220 -5.91 10.27 18.18
N ILE A 221 -4.61 10.51 18.38
CA ILE A 221 -4.16 11.54 19.35
C ILE A 221 -4.53 12.96 18.88
N THR A 222 -4.43 13.26 17.59
CA THR A 222 -4.87 14.57 17.06
C THR A 222 -6.38 14.75 17.24
N ALA A 223 -7.18 13.71 16.97
CA ALA A 223 -8.63 13.75 17.22
C ALA A 223 -8.95 13.92 18.71
N PHE A 224 -8.19 13.27 19.60
CA PHE A 224 -8.31 13.45 21.05
C PHE A 224 -7.96 14.87 21.48
N LEU A 225 -6.82 15.43 21.04
CA LEU A 225 -6.40 16.79 21.37
C LEU A 225 -7.40 17.84 20.86
N LEU A 226 -7.94 17.64 19.65
CA LEU A 226 -8.99 18.49 19.11
C LEU A 226 -10.26 18.41 19.96
N ALA A 227 -10.68 17.20 20.35
CA ALA A 227 -11.84 17.01 21.21
C ALA A 227 -11.63 17.66 22.60
N SER A 228 -10.46 17.51 23.21
CA SER A 228 -10.11 18.16 24.48
C SER A 228 -10.12 19.69 24.36
N PHE A 229 -9.57 20.24 23.28
CA PHE A 229 -9.66 21.68 23.01
C PHE A 229 -11.11 22.16 22.91
N LEU A 230 -11.97 21.40 22.22
CA LEU A 230 -13.40 21.75 22.10
C LEU A 230 -14.14 21.61 23.43
N ILE A 231 -13.81 20.62 24.27
CA ILE A 231 -14.37 20.46 25.62
C ILE A 231 -14.05 21.69 26.45
N ASP A 232 -12.77 22.01 26.62
CA ASP A 232 -12.31 23.17 27.42
C ASP A 232 -13.02 24.44 26.93
N LEU A 233 -12.99 24.69 25.62
CA LEU A 233 -13.56 25.88 25.02
C LEU A 233 -15.07 26.02 25.28
N SER A 234 -15.77 24.88 25.33
CA SER A 234 -17.21 24.84 25.56
C SER A 234 -17.62 24.97 27.02
N GLU A 235 -16.92 24.28 27.93
CA GLU A 235 -17.18 24.29 29.38
C GLU A 235 -16.84 25.66 30.00
N ASP A 236 -15.77 26.31 29.51
CA ASP A 236 -15.40 27.65 29.97
C ASP A 236 -16.24 28.77 29.32
N ASN A 237 -17.15 28.42 28.40
CA ASN A 237 -17.98 29.33 27.59
C ASN A 237 -17.19 30.35 26.74
N LEU A 238 -15.90 30.09 26.52
CA LEU A 238 -15.04 30.92 25.68
C LEU A 238 -15.40 30.78 24.19
N ALA A 239 -15.99 29.66 23.77
CA ALA A 239 -16.45 29.51 22.39
C ALA A 239 -17.54 30.52 22.06
N SER A 240 -18.51 30.73 22.97
CA SER A 240 -19.54 31.77 22.80
C SER A 240 -18.94 33.18 22.80
N GLN A 241 -17.88 33.41 23.57
CA GLN A 241 -17.23 34.72 23.68
C GLN A 241 -16.38 35.09 22.45
N TYR A 242 -15.62 34.14 21.90
CA TYR A 242 -14.60 34.40 20.89
C TYR A 242 -14.88 33.81 19.51
N LEU A 243 -15.62 32.69 19.40
CA LEU A 243 -15.90 32.04 18.11
C LEU A 243 -17.33 32.27 17.62
N PHE A 244 -18.30 32.26 18.52
CA PHE A 244 -19.73 32.25 18.19
C PHE A 244 -20.50 33.36 18.90
N ASP A 245 -19.97 34.58 18.87
CA ASP A 245 -20.52 35.75 19.57
C ASP A 245 -21.99 36.06 19.23
N ASN A 246 -22.39 35.85 17.98
CA ASN A 246 -23.76 36.05 17.48
C ASN A 246 -24.55 34.73 17.39
N HIS A 247 -23.91 33.59 17.61
CA HIS A 247 -24.54 32.28 17.51
C HIS A 247 -24.14 31.30 18.64
N PRO A 248 -24.36 31.64 19.93
CA PRO A 248 -23.88 30.81 21.04
C PRO A 248 -24.45 29.38 21.09
N HIS A 249 -25.53 29.10 20.37
CA HIS A 249 -26.06 27.75 20.19
C HIS A 249 -25.03 26.75 19.61
N TRP A 250 -24.01 27.21 18.87
CA TRP A 250 -22.93 26.33 18.43
C TRP A 250 -22.06 25.86 19.60
N ASN A 251 -21.82 26.72 20.59
CA ASN A 251 -21.13 26.33 21.82
C ASN A 251 -21.89 25.23 22.55
N TYR A 252 -23.21 25.35 22.58
CA TYR A 252 -24.12 24.36 23.14
C TYR A 252 -23.98 22.98 22.45
N ILE A 253 -23.92 22.96 21.12
CA ILE A 253 -23.68 21.71 20.36
C ILE A 253 -22.30 21.11 20.69
N LEU A 254 -21.27 21.94 20.82
CA LEU A 254 -19.92 21.48 21.20
C LEU A 254 -19.94 20.82 22.57
N MET A 255 -20.51 21.46 23.59
CA MET A 255 -20.65 20.92 24.94
C MET A 255 -21.37 19.55 24.96
N ARG A 256 -22.38 19.38 24.10
CA ARG A 256 -23.15 18.14 24.03
C ARG A 256 -22.30 16.96 23.52
N TYR A 257 -21.49 17.15 22.47
CA TYR A 257 -20.88 16.04 21.72
C TYR A 257 -19.35 15.93 21.81
N SER A 258 -18.63 16.97 22.24
CA SER A 258 -17.16 17.00 22.31
C SER A 258 -16.59 15.89 23.21
N SER A 259 -17.21 15.64 24.36
CA SER A 259 -16.80 14.57 25.29
C SER A 259 -16.95 13.17 24.69
N THR A 260 -17.95 12.96 23.84
CA THR A 260 -18.16 11.69 23.13
C THR A 260 -17.07 11.46 22.08
N LEU A 261 -16.69 12.51 21.36
CA LEU A 261 -15.57 12.46 20.41
C LEU A 261 -14.24 12.18 21.11
N SER A 262 -14.02 12.78 22.28
CA SER A 262 -12.82 12.53 23.09
C SER A 262 -12.74 11.07 23.54
N MET A 263 -13.85 10.52 24.06
CA MET A 263 -13.94 9.09 24.44
C MET A 263 -13.65 8.15 23.26
N LEU A 264 -14.25 8.39 22.10
CA LEU A 264 -14.02 7.56 20.92
C LEU A 264 -12.55 7.62 20.47
N SER A 265 -11.96 8.81 20.49
CA SER A 265 -10.58 9.04 20.06
C SER A 265 -9.57 8.33 20.96
N ILE A 266 -9.72 8.47 22.28
CA ILE A 266 -8.80 7.83 23.23
C ILE A 266 -8.98 6.30 23.27
N VAL A 267 -10.23 5.79 23.14
CA VAL A 267 -10.46 4.34 23.01
C VAL A 267 -9.79 3.82 21.73
N ALA A 268 -9.98 4.48 20.60
CA ALA A 268 -9.36 4.08 19.33
C ALA A 268 -7.82 4.09 19.41
N LEU A 269 -7.25 5.12 20.05
CA LEU A 269 -5.81 5.21 20.33
C LEU A 269 -5.35 4.01 21.17
N SER A 270 -6.04 3.71 22.28
CA SER A 270 -5.73 2.59 23.18
C SER A 270 -5.75 1.24 22.48
N MET A 271 -6.73 1.00 21.60
CA MET A 271 -6.81 -0.24 20.84
C MET A 271 -5.58 -0.45 19.95
N ASN A 272 -5.08 0.62 19.34
CA ASN A 272 -3.98 0.55 18.40
C ASN A 272 -2.62 0.48 19.10
N VAL A 273 -2.40 1.34 20.12
CA VAL A 273 -1.16 1.38 20.92
C VAL A 273 -0.92 0.06 21.65
N LEU A 274 -1.94 -0.45 22.34
CA LEU A 274 -1.84 -1.71 23.10
C LEU A 274 -1.99 -2.96 22.21
N LYS A 275 -2.24 -2.77 20.91
CA LYS A 275 -2.45 -3.82 19.91
C LYS A 275 -3.48 -4.87 20.36
N ILE A 276 -4.55 -4.43 21.04
CA ILE A 276 -5.53 -5.32 21.70
C ILE A 276 -6.15 -6.29 20.69
N ARG A 277 -6.45 -5.81 19.48
CA ARG A 277 -6.99 -6.65 18.39
C ARG A 277 -6.12 -7.86 18.07
N LYS A 278 -4.78 -7.71 18.14
CA LYS A 278 -3.83 -8.80 17.87
C LYS A 278 -3.67 -9.75 19.07
N LYS A 279 -3.79 -9.24 20.30
CA LYS A 279 -3.64 -10.02 21.54
C LYS A 279 -4.89 -10.81 21.89
N SER A 280 -6.07 -10.19 21.84
CA SER A 280 -7.36 -10.80 22.17
C SER A 280 -8.49 -10.15 21.38
N PHE A 281 -8.99 -10.85 20.37
CA PHE A 281 -10.11 -10.36 19.57
C PHE A 281 -11.41 -10.22 20.38
N LYS A 282 -11.64 -11.10 21.37
CA LYS A 282 -12.80 -11.01 22.28
C LYS A 282 -12.76 -9.72 23.10
N THR A 283 -11.63 -9.41 23.71
CA THR A 283 -11.45 -8.17 24.49
C THR A 283 -11.63 -6.94 23.63
N TYR A 284 -11.08 -6.95 22.40
CA TYR A 284 -11.27 -5.89 21.42
C TYR A 284 -12.77 -5.66 21.10
N LEU A 285 -13.53 -6.73 20.85
CA LEU A 285 -14.96 -6.63 20.56
C LEU A 285 -15.76 -6.15 21.77
N THR A 286 -15.43 -6.62 22.98
CA THR A 286 -16.10 -6.20 24.21
C THR A 286 -15.92 -4.70 24.48
N ILE A 287 -14.69 -4.18 24.37
CA ILE A 287 -14.46 -2.75 24.63
C ILE A 287 -15.18 -1.90 23.58
N TRP A 288 -15.09 -2.23 22.28
CA TRP A 288 -15.85 -1.50 21.27
C TRP A 288 -17.37 -1.62 21.44
N GLY A 289 -17.89 -2.79 21.83
CA GLY A 289 -19.31 -2.96 22.12
C GLY A 289 -19.79 -2.05 23.25
N ILE A 290 -19.03 -1.99 24.35
CA ILE A 290 -19.34 -1.10 25.50
C ILE A 290 -19.20 0.37 25.09
N THR A 291 -18.16 0.73 24.35
CA THR A 291 -17.95 2.11 23.89
C THR A 291 -19.07 2.57 22.97
N LEU A 292 -19.48 1.74 21.99
CA LEU A 292 -20.57 2.06 21.08
C LEU A 292 -21.92 2.14 21.79
N LEU A 293 -22.18 1.26 22.77
CA LEU A 293 -23.36 1.33 23.61
C LEU A 293 -23.38 2.63 24.43
N ASN A 294 -22.24 3.04 25.00
CA ASN A 294 -22.11 4.31 25.71
C ASN A 294 -22.29 5.51 24.76
N THR A 295 -21.71 5.47 23.57
CA THR A 295 -21.92 6.50 22.55
C THR A 295 -23.39 6.63 22.19
N PHE A 296 -24.08 5.51 21.96
CA PHE A 296 -25.53 5.51 21.68
C PHE A 296 -26.31 6.08 22.87
N TYR A 297 -26.00 5.65 24.09
CA TYR A 297 -26.58 6.18 25.32
C TYR A 297 -26.42 7.71 25.41
N PHE A 298 -25.20 8.24 25.28
CA PHE A 298 -24.99 9.69 25.36
C PHE A 298 -25.66 10.46 24.23
N VAL A 299 -25.60 9.96 22.99
CA VAL A 299 -26.25 10.62 21.86
C VAL A 299 -27.76 10.67 22.07
N VAL A 300 -28.40 9.58 22.52
CA VAL A 300 -29.85 9.55 22.75
C VAL A 300 -30.23 10.41 23.96
N PHE A 301 -29.70 10.09 25.15
CA PHE A 301 -30.15 10.73 26.40
C PHE A 301 -29.72 12.20 26.49
N LYS A 302 -28.56 12.61 25.94
CA LYS A 302 -28.24 14.05 25.85
C LYS A 302 -29.09 14.77 24.81
N SER A 303 -29.47 14.15 23.69
CA SER A 303 -30.31 14.79 22.66
C SER A 303 -31.72 15.08 23.17
N PHE A 304 -32.30 14.15 23.93
CA PHE A 304 -33.59 14.35 24.60
C PHE A 304 -33.48 15.04 25.95
N ASN A 305 -32.27 15.44 26.35
CA ASN A 305 -31.96 16.10 27.60
C ASN A 305 -32.59 15.38 28.81
N ASP A 306 -32.50 14.06 28.80
CA ASP A 306 -33.06 13.21 29.83
C ASP A 306 -32.11 13.11 31.03
N SER A 307 -32.59 13.31 32.26
CA SER A 307 -31.80 13.23 33.49
C SER A 307 -30.88 12.01 33.61
N LEU A 308 -31.20 10.90 32.94
CA LEU A 308 -30.30 9.75 32.85
C LEU A 308 -28.90 10.12 32.33
N TRP A 309 -28.74 11.09 31.42
CA TRP A 309 -27.43 11.45 30.85
C TRP A 309 -26.38 11.87 31.90
N GLN A 310 -26.81 12.29 33.10
CA GLN A 310 -25.92 12.70 34.20
C GLN A 310 -25.14 11.53 34.83
N MET A 311 -25.53 10.28 34.56
CA MET A 311 -24.80 9.10 35.05
C MET A 311 -23.41 9.01 34.41
N PRO A 312 -22.33 8.77 35.18
CA PRO A 312 -20.94 8.79 34.70
C PRO A 312 -20.55 7.51 33.94
N THR A 313 -21.45 6.97 33.12
CA THR A 313 -21.24 5.74 32.33
C THR A 313 -20.08 5.87 31.36
N PHE A 314 -19.75 7.09 30.94
CA PHE A 314 -18.59 7.39 30.08
C PHE A 314 -17.26 6.95 30.67
N MET A 315 -17.16 6.74 31.99
CA MET A 315 -15.96 6.22 32.67
C MET A 315 -15.67 4.75 32.35
N ILE A 316 -16.70 3.98 32.01
CA ILE A 316 -16.61 2.52 31.94
C ILE A 316 -15.53 2.07 30.94
N PRO A 317 -15.47 2.59 29.69
CA PRO A 317 -14.39 2.24 28.77
C PRO A 317 -13.00 2.63 29.30
N PHE A 318 -12.86 3.77 29.98
CA PHE A 318 -11.57 4.22 30.54
C PHE A 318 -11.07 3.27 31.62
N VAL A 319 -11.95 2.90 32.55
CA VAL A 319 -11.65 1.98 33.65
C VAL A 319 -11.26 0.60 33.13
N ILE A 320 -12.00 0.05 32.16
CA ILE A 320 -11.69 -1.25 31.55
C ILE A 320 -10.32 -1.23 30.88
N ILE A 321 -10.02 -0.18 30.10
CA ILE A 321 -8.72 -0.03 29.44
C ILE A 321 -7.59 0.12 30.48
N PHE A 322 -7.81 0.89 31.53
CA PHE A 322 -6.83 1.07 32.60
C PHE A 322 -6.51 -0.24 33.34
N PHE A 323 -7.53 -1.03 33.69
CA PHE A 323 -7.31 -2.36 34.26
C PHE A 323 -6.58 -3.29 33.30
N TYR A 324 -6.93 -3.26 32.01
CA TYR A 324 -6.19 -4.01 30.99
C TYR A 324 -4.71 -3.58 30.93
N MET A 325 -4.42 -2.28 31.01
CA MET A 325 -3.05 -1.75 31.03
C MET A 325 -2.27 -2.20 32.26
N LEU A 326 -2.90 -2.23 33.45
CA LEU A 326 -2.27 -2.73 34.68
C LEU A 326 -1.85 -4.20 34.57
N LEU A 327 -2.68 -5.02 33.91
CA LEU A 327 -2.36 -6.44 33.67
C LEU A 327 -1.26 -6.62 32.61
N ASP A 328 -1.19 -5.73 31.62
CA ASP A 328 -0.23 -5.78 30.51
C ASP A 328 1.12 -5.12 30.83
N ILE A 329 1.21 -4.31 31.90
CA ILE A 329 2.43 -3.59 32.32
C ILE A 329 3.63 -4.52 32.52
N LYS A 330 3.40 -5.74 33.02
CA LYS A 330 4.47 -6.74 33.22
C LYS A 330 4.99 -7.36 31.91
N ARG A 331 4.33 -7.11 30.78
CA ARG A 331 4.64 -7.68 29.46
C ARG A 331 5.03 -6.63 28.41
N SER A 332 5.08 -5.35 28.77
CA SER A 332 5.22 -4.25 27.81
C SER A 332 6.65 -3.73 27.65
N GLU A 333 7.00 -3.36 26.41
CA GLU A 333 8.14 -2.48 26.07
C GLU A 333 7.97 -1.08 26.71
N MET A 334 9.07 -0.33 26.88
CA MET A 334 9.14 1.06 27.41
C MET A 334 8.12 2.06 26.80
N LYS A 335 7.56 1.73 25.63
CA LYS A 335 6.64 2.55 24.84
C LYS A 335 5.29 2.84 25.53
N VAL A 336 4.92 2.08 26.57
CA VAL A 336 3.62 2.23 27.26
C VAL A 336 3.71 3.13 28.51
N THR A 337 4.90 3.54 28.96
CA THR A 337 5.05 4.31 30.21
C THR A 337 4.35 5.67 30.15
N TYR A 338 4.62 6.49 29.12
CA TYR A 338 3.95 7.79 28.96
C TYR A 338 2.47 7.64 28.66
N PHE A 339 2.09 6.60 27.90
CA PHE A 339 0.69 6.26 27.65
C PHE A 339 -0.05 5.94 28.96
N PHE A 340 0.58 5.19 29.85
CA PHE A 340 0.07 4.86 31.18
C PHE A 340 -0.01 6.07 32.10
N LEU A 341 1.00 6.93 32.12
CA LEU A 341 0.96 8.18 32.88
C LEU A 341 -0.19 9.08 32.41
N GLY A 342 -0.39 9.21 31.09
CA GLY A 342 -1.54 9.94 30.55
C GLY A 342 -2.88 9.34 31.00
N TYR A 343 -3.02 8.01 30.94
CA TYR A 343 -4.24 7.32 31.41
C TYR A 343 -4.49 7.49 32.92
N LEU A 344 -3.44 7.50 33.73
CA LEU A 344 -3.54 7.74 35.17
C LEU A 344 -4.07 9.15 35.45
N VAL A 345 -3.54 10.15 34.74
CA VAL A 345 -3.93 11.56 34.93
C VAL A 345 -5.36 11.82 34.48
N ILE A 346 -5.78 11.30 33.31
CA ILE A 346 -7.17 11.50 32.86
C ILE A 346 -8.16 10.83 33.81
N ILE A 347 -7.87 9.61 34.31
CA ILE A 347 -8.77 8.93 35.26
C ILE A 347 -8.84 9.68 36.58
N ALA A 348 -7.72 10.21 37.08
CA ALA A 348 -7.72 11.03 38.29
C ALA A 348 -8.55 12.30 38.12
N GLY A 349 -8.34 13.06 37.04
CA GLY A 349 -9.10 14.28 36.75
C GLY A 349 -10.59 14.01 36.57
N LEU A 350 -10.93 12.95 35.83
CA LEU A 350 -12.29 12.48 35.63
C LEU A 350 -12.97 12.04 36.94
N SER A 351 -12.25 11.32 37.79
CA SER A 351 -12.78 10.90 39.11
C SER A 351 -13.06 12.12 39.99
N LEU A 352 -12.17 13.11 40.01
CA LEU A 352 -12.38 14.36 40.74
C LEU A 352 -13.59 15.14 40.19
N GLN A 353 -13.77 15.18 38.87
CA GLN A 353 -14.94 15.82 38.26
C GLN A 353 -16.24 15.12 38.68
N VAL A 354 -16.28 13.79 38.69
CA VAL A 354 -17.45 13.02 39.15
C VAL A 354 -17.71 13.26 40.64
N LEU A 355 -16.68 13.25 41.49
CA LEU A 355 -16.82 13.53 42.92
C LEU A 355 -17.37 14.93 43.19
N ARG A 356 -17.01 15.91 42.35
CA ARG A 356 -17.57 17.27 42.41
C ARG A 356 -18.99 17.34 41.89
N ALA A 357 -19.29 16.66 40.78
CA ALA A 357 -20.62 16.63 40.19
C ALA A 357 -21.67 15.96 41.11
N TYR A 358 -21.25 14.98 41.92
CA TYR A 358 -22.07 14.35 42.96
C TYR A 358 -21.88 14.98 44.35
N GLU A 359 -21.17 16.10 44.44
CA GLU A 359 -21.05 16.91 45.66
C GLU A 359 -20.40 16.20 46.85
N ILE A 360 -19.79 15.03 46.64
CA ILE A 360 -19.02 14.30 47.65
C ILE A 360 -17.79 15.12 48.08
N PHE A 361 -17.26 15.95 47.17
CA PHE A 361 -16.12 16.82 47.41
C PHE A 361 -16.37 18.23 46.87
N ILE A 362 -16.67 19.18 47.76
CA ILE A 362 -16.92 20.58 47.40
C ILE A 362 -15.68 21.41 47.74
N SER A 363 -15.08 22.02 46.72
CA SER A 363 -14.01 23.01 46.88
C SER A 363 -14.09 24.05 45.77
N HIS A 364 -13.99 25.33 46.16
CA HIS A 364 -13.97 26.48 45.25
C HIS A 364 -12.55 26.88 44.83
N ALA A 365 -11.53 26.12 45.24
CA ALA A 365 -10.16 26.39 44.83
C ALA A 365 -10.03 26.22 43.31
N ILE A 366 -9.44 27.22 42.64
CA ILE A 366 -9.25 27.24 41.18
C ILE A 366 -8.64 25.92 40.67
N ILE A 367 -7.66 25.36 41.39
CA ILE A 367 -7.01 24.11 40.99
C ILE A 367 -7.93 22.89 40.99
N VAL A 368 -8.92 22.85 41.90
CA VAL A 368 -9.92 21.79 41.96
C VAL A 368 -10.95 21.99 40.84
N VAL A 369 -11.35 23.25 40.61
CA VAL A 369 -12.29 23.64 39.55
C VAL A 369 -11.77 23.20 38.18
N TYR A 370 -10.50 23.53 37.89
CA TYR A 370 -9.84 23.25 36.62
C TYR A 370 -9.07 21.92 36.57
N SER A 371 -9.25 21.05 37.58
CA SER A 371 -8.53 19.77 37.66
C SER A 371 -8.76 18.87 36.44
N TYR A 372 -9.96 18.91 35.86
CA TYR A 372 -10.28 18.18 34.64
C TYR A 372 -9.54 18.73 33.42
N ASN A 373 -9.59 20.05 33.18
CA ASN A 373 -8.92 20.72 32.05
C ASN A 373 -7.39 20.49 32.11
N VAL A 374 -6.80 20.66 33.31
CA VAL A 374 -5.38 20.36 33.55
C VAL A 374 -5.09 18.88 33.29
N GLY A 375 -5.99 17.99 33.70
CA GLY A 375 -5.90 16.55 33.43
C GLY A 375 -5.90 16.23 31.94
N LEU A 376 -6.78 16.86 31.14
CA LEU A 376 -6.82 16.72 29.69
C LEU A 376 -5.53 17.20 29.02
N LEU A 377 -5.02 18.38 29.42
CA LEU A 377 -3.77 18.93 28.91
C LEU A 377 -2.59 18.00 29.21
N LEU A 378 -2.42 17.58 30.47
CA LEU A 378 -1.33 16.71 30.87
C LEU A 378 -1.41 15.34 30.17
N THR A 379 -2.62 14.81 30.00
CA THR A 379 -2.85 13.59 29.21
C THR A 379 -2.39 13.80 27.78
N GLY A 380 -2.83 14.87 27.11
CA GLY A 380 -2.40 15.23 25.77
C GLY A 380 -0.87 15.35 25.63
N LEU A 381 -0.22 15.97 26.60
CA LEU A 381 1.23 16.11 26.67
C LEU A 381 1.93 14.74 26.78
N PHE A 382 1.54 13.91 27.75
CA PHE A 382 2.13 12.58 27.94
C PHE A 382 1.92 11.68 26.71
N MET A 383 0.72 11.70 26.13
CA MET A 383 0.42 10.95 24.90
C MET A 383 1.32 11.41 23.74
N THR A 384 1.54 12.72 23.59
CA THR A 384 2.37 13.29 22.52
C THR A 384 3.85 12.94 22.72
N LEU A 385 4.35 13.01 23.96
CA LEU A 385 5.71 12.60 24.31
C LEU A 385 5.95 11.11 24.01
N GLY A 386 4.97 10.26 24.30
CA GLY A 386 5.03 8.84 23.95
C GLY A 386 5.20 8.61 22.44
N GLN A 387 4.50 9.38 21.61
CA GLN A 387 4.67 9.30 20.15
C GLN A 387 6.02 9.84 19.67
N PHE A 388 6.50 10.93 20.27
CA PHE A 388 7.80 11.49 19.90
C PHE A 388 8.94 10.50 20.17
N GLN A 389 8.89 9.78 21.30
CA GLN A 389 9.87 8.74 21.59
C GLN A 389 9.79 7.58 20.61
N ARG A 390 8.58 7.14 20.26
CA ARG A 390 8.39 6.11 19.22
C ARG A 390 8.95 6.57 17.88
N PHE A 391 8.70 7.81 17.47
CA PHE A 391 9.26 8.38 16.25
C PHE A 391 10.79 8.37 16.26
N LYS A 392 11.40 8.79 17.39
CA LYS A 392 12.85 8.76 17.54
C LYS A 392 13.42 7.35 17.37
N ILE A 393 12.85 6.35 18.04
CA ILE A 393 13.27 4.95 17.92
C ILE A 393 13.12 4.44 16.48
N LEU A 394 11.97 4.67 15.85
CA LEU A 394 11.74 4.24 14.46
C LEU A 394 12.69 4.91 13.47
N LYS A 395 13.05 6.17 13.73
CA LYS A 395 14.04 6.90 12.94
C LYS A 395 15.43 6.29 13.09
N GLU A 396 15.86 6.01 14.32
CA GLU A 396 17.14 5.37 14.62
C GLU A 396 17.25 3.97 13.98
N GLU A 397 16.20 3.14 14.09
CA GLU A 397 16.14 1.82 13.45
C GLU A 397 16.25 1.93 11.91
N LYS A 398 15.58 2.93 11.31
CA LYS A 398 15.63 3.19 9.87
C LYS A 398 17.02 3.65 9.41
N GLU A 399 17.65 4.55 10.15
CA GLU A 399 19.01 5.03 9.88
C GLU A 399 20.02 3.87 9.99
N GLN A 400 19.89 3.01 11.00
CA GLN A 400 20.72 1.81 11.13
C GLN A 400 20.55 0.84 9.97
N ALA A 401 19.30 0.56 9.55
CA ALA A 401 19.02 -0.30 8.40
C ALA A 401 19.58 0.26 7.08
N GLN A 402 19.43 1.58 6.87
CA GLN A 402 20.03 2.27 5.73
C GLN A 402 21.56 2.21 5.76
N GLY A 403 22.18 2.40 6.94
CA GLY A 403 23.62 2.29 7.12
C GLY A 403 24.16 0.88 6.82
N GLN A 404 23.44 -0.17 7.23
CA GLN A 404 23.77 -1.55 6.87
C GLN A 404 23.67 -1.79 5.36
N LEU A 405 22.63 -1.25 4.71
CA LEU A 405 22.46 -1.35 3.27
C LEU A 405 23.63 -0.70 2.52
N ILE A 406 24.03 0.52 2.92
CA ILE A 406 25.17 1.23 2.32
C ILE A 406 26.47 0.42 2.48
N LYS A 407 26.74 -0.13 3.66
CA LYS A 407 27.90 -1.00 3.88
C LYS A 407 27.88 -2.23 2.98
N ASN A 408 26.72 -2.89 2.84
CA ASN A 408 26.58 -4.05 1.96
C ASN A 408 26.79 -3.68 0.48
N LEU A 409 26.35 -2.50 0.06
CA LEU A 409 26.60 -1.99 -1.30
C LEU A 409 28.08 -1.72 -1.53
N GLN A 410 28.78 -1.07 -0.59
CA GLN A 410 30.22 -0.82 -0.70
C GLN A 410 31.03 -2.11 -0.77
N VAL A 411 30.69 -3.12 0.04
CA VAL A 411 31.34 -4.44 -0.03
C VAL A 411 31.10 -5.10 -1.40
N ARG A 412 29.89 -5.00 -1.96
CA ARG A 412 29.59 -5.54 -3.28
C ARG A 412 30.33 -4.80 -4.40
N GLU A 413 30.39 -3.48 -4.33
CA GLU A 413 31.13 -2.64 -5.27
C GLU A 413 32.61 -3.04 -5.29
N LYS A 414 33.22 -3.18 -4.11
CA LYS A 414 34.61 -3.66 -4.00
C LYS A 414 34.82 -5.06 -4.60
N ILE A 415 33.91 -6.00 -4.34
CA ILE A 415 33.99 -7.35 -4.94
C ILE A 415 33.87 -7.28 -6.48
N ILE A 416 33.05 -6.36 -6.99
CA ILE A 416 32.92 -6.15 -8.44
C ILE A 416 34.20 -5.55 -9.00
N GLU A 417 34.78 -4.53 -8.35
CA GLU A 417 36.07 -3.94 -8.75
C GLU A 417 37.18 -4.99 -8.79
N ASP A 418 37.30 -5.80 -7.73
CA ASP A 418 38.29 -6.89 -7.65
C ASP A 418 38.09 -7.89 -8.80
N LYS A 419 36.84 -8.30 -9.09
CA LYS A 419 36.53 -9.20 -10.21
C LYS A 419 36.76 -8.58 -11.58
N VAL A 420 36.48 -7.28 -11.75
CA VAL A 420 36.73 -6.56 -13.00
C VAL A 420 38.23 -6.48 -13.24
N GLN A 421 39.02 -6.20 -12.21
CA GLN A 421 40.48 -6.21 -12.29
C GLN A 421 41.01 -7.59 -12.66
N GLU A 422 40.59 -8.66 -11.95
CA GLU A 422 40.96 -10.04 -12.25
C GLU A 422 40.64 -10.42 -13.71
N ARG A 423 39.41 -10.12 -14.17
CA ARG A 423 39.00 -10.34 -15.57
C ARG A 423 39.82 -9.54 -16.57
N THR A 424 40.18 -8.29 -16.22
CA THR A 424 40.98 -7.43 -17.10
C THR A 424 42.40 -7.99 -17.26
N GLU A 425 42.99 -8.50 -16.17
CA GLU A 425 44.29 -9.19 -16.20
C GLU A 425 44.24 -10.51 -16.99
N GLU A 426 43.18 -11.32 -16.83
CA GLU A 426 42.97 -12.52 -17.64
C GLU A 426 42.87 -12.20 -19.14
N ILE A 427 42.08 -11.18 -19.50
CA ILE A 427 41.89 -10.76 -20.89
C ILE A 427 43.21 -10.23 -21.46
N ALA A 428 44.02 -9.50 -20.68
CA ALA A 428 45.33 -9.03 -21.12
C ALA A 428 46.27 -10.20 -21.45
N LYS A 429 46.35 -11.22 -20.58
CA LYS A 429 47.12 -12.45 -20.84
C LYS A 429 46.61 -13.20 -22.07
N GLN A 430 45.29 -13.32 -22.23
CA GLN A 430 44.70 -13.96 -23.42
C GLN A 430 45.03 -13.19 -24.70
N LYS A 431 45.00 -11.86 -24.67
CA LYS A 431 45.39 -11.03 -25.83
C LYS A 431 46.86 -11.24 -26.21
N GLU A 432 47.76 -11.36 -25.24
CA GLU A 432 49.17 -11.65 -25.49
C GLU A 432 49.37 -13.03 -26.14
N ILE A 433 48.68 -14.06 -25.65
CA ILE A 433 48.69 -15.40 -26.25
C ILE A 433 48.13 -15.37 -27.68
N ILE A 434 47.04 -14.63 -27.90
CA ILE A 434 46.45 -14.47 -29.23
C ILE A 434 47.44 -13.76 -30.18
N ALA A 435 48.12 -12.71 -29.73
CA ALA A 435 49.12 -12.00 -30.53
C ALA A 435 50.26 -12.95 -30.95
N LEU A 436 50.82 -13.72 -30.01
CA LEU A 436 51.85 -14.72 -30.31
C LEU A 436 51.38 -15.77 -31.32
N LYS A 437 50.16 -16.31 -31.14
CA LYS A 437 49.58 -17.26 -32.11
C LYS A 437 49.32 -16.63 -33.48
N ASN A 438 48.97 -15.35 -33.51
CA ASN A 438 48.72 -14.64 -34.76
C ASN A 438 50.03 -14.42 -35.52
N ASP A 439 51.12 -14.09 -34.83
CA ASP A 439 52.46 -14.00 -35.41
C ASP A 439 52.94 -15.36 -35.94
N GLU A 440 52.71 -16.45 -35.18
CA GLU A 440 53.00 -17.82 -35.62
C GLU A 440 52.19 -18.19 -36.87
N LEU A 441 50.88 -17.92 -36.87
CA LEU A 441 50.00 -18.16 -38.02
C LEU A 441 50.45 -17.35 -39.23
N GLN A 442 50.88 -16.11 -39.04
CA GLN A 442 51.36 -15.25 -40.12
C GLN A 442 52.64 -15.82 -40.71
N TRP A 443 53.59 -16.26 -39.89
CA TRP A 443 54.80 -16.94 -40.35
C TRP A 443 54.49 -18.24 -41.11
N VAL A 444 53.59 -19.08 -40.59
CA VAL A 444 53.14 -20.31 -41.27
C VAL A 444 52.47 -19.99 -42.61
N ASN A 445 51.67 -18.93 -42.67
CA ASN A 445 51.00 -18.50 -43.89
C ASN A 445 52.00 -17.98 -44.94
N ASP A 446 53.04 -17.27 -44.51
CA ASP A 446 54.13 -16.81 -45.39
C ASP A 446 54.91 -18.01 -45.96
N GLN A 447 55.24 -19.01 -45.14
CA GLN A 447 55.86 -20.26 -45.61
C GLN A 447 54.97 -21.01 -46.63
N LEU A 448 53.67 -21.11 -46.36
CA LEU A 448 52.71 -21.72 -47.27
C LEU A 448 52.64 -20.98 -48.61
N ASN A 449 52.66 -19.65 -48.60
CA ASN A 449 52.68 -18.84 -49.82
C ASN A 449 53.97 -19.04 -50.62
N GLU A 450 55.12 -19.16 -49.95
CA GLU A 450 56.39 -19.46 -50.61
C GLU A 450 56.38 -20.85 -51.25
N HIS A 451 55.94 -21.88 -50.52
CA HIS A 451 55.76 -23.22 -51.08
C HIS A 451 54.77 -23.23 -52.24
N ARG A 452 53.69 -22.45 -52.16
CA ARG A 452 52.72 -22.32 -53.25
C ARG A 452 53.37 -21.73 -54.50
N LYS A 453 54.24 -20.73 -54.34
CA LYS A 453 55.00 -20.11 -55.42
C LYS A 453 56.00 -21.12 -56.04
N GLN A 454 56.73 -21.86 -55.21
CA GLN A 454 57.61 -22.94 -55.67
C GLN A 454 56.85 -24.01 -56.46
N ILE A 455 55.67 -24.42 -55.99
CA ILE A 455 54.81 -25.37 -56.71
C ILE A 455 54.35 -24.76 -58.04
N GLN A 456 54.00 -23.47 -58.09
CA GLN A 456 53.64 -22.80 -59.35
C GLN A 456 54.81 -22.74 -60.34
N GLU A 457 56.01 -22.42 -59.87
CA GLU A 457 57.24 -22.41 -60.67
C GLU A 457 57.58 -23.81 -61.18
N MET A 458 57.51 -24.82 -60.31
CA MET A 458 57.70 -26.24 -60.66
C MET A 458 56.66 -26.70 -61.69
N ASN A 459 55.39 -26.32 -61.53
CA ASN A 459 54.34 -26.64 -62.50
C ASN A 459 54.56 -25.92 -63.84
N ALA A 460 55.12 -24.71 -63.83
CA ALA A 460 55.49 -24.03 -65.07
C ALA A 460 56.67 -24.72 -65.77
N GLN A 461 57.68 -25.20 -65.02
CA GLN A 461 58.77 -26.02 -65.55
C GLN A 461 58.26 -27.36 -66.09
N LEU A 462 57.41 -28.06 -65.35
CA LEU A 462 56.78 -29.30 -65.80
C LEU A 462 55.95 -29.09 -67.07
N LYS A 463 55.35 -27.91 -67.25
CA LYS A 463 54.63 -27.58 -68.48
C LYS A 463 55.58 -27.43 -69.67
N VAL A 464 56.71 -26.76 -69.48
CA VAL A 464 57.77 -26.65 -70.50
C VAL A 464 58.38 -28.03 -70.81
N GLU A 465 58.67 -28.84 -69.80
CA GLU A 465 59.15 -30.22 -69.99
C GLU A 465 58.12 -31.12 -70.67
N ASN A 466 56.82 -30.97 -70.38
CA ASN A 466 55.77 -31.69 -71.09
C ASN A 466 55.63 -31.23 -72.54
N GLU A 467 55.73 -29.92 -72.82
CA GLU A 467 55.74 -29.39 -74.19
C GLU A 467 56.96 -29.93 -74.98
N GLN A 468 58.11 -30.09 -74.33
CA GLN A 468 59.33 -30.65 -74.92
C GLN A 468 59.25 -32.18 -75.12
N LEU A 469 58.66 -32.91 -74.17
CA LEU A 469 58.35 -34.33 -74.31
C LEU A 469 57.33 -34.60 -75.41
N HIS A 470 56.35 -33.71 -75.61
CA HIS A 470 55.41 -33.83 -76.73
C HIS A 470 56.10 -33.66 -78.08
N GLU A 471 57.11 -32.79 -78.19
CA GLU A 471 57.93 -32.60 -79.40
C GLU A 471 58.83 -33.83 -79.69
N ASP A 472 59.35 -34.49 -78.65
CA ASP A 472 60.13 -35.74 -78.75
C ASP A 472 59.23 -36.97 -79.04
N VAL A 473 58.00 -36.97 -78.53
CA VAL A 473 57.00 -38.02 -78.78
C VAL A 473 56.44 -37.91 -80.21
N GLU A 474 56.29 -36.72 -80.77
CA GLU A 474 55.85 -36.51 -82.16
C GLU A 474 56.84 -37.12 -83.19
N GLN A 475 58.13 -37.22 -82.84
CA GLN A 475 59.14 -37.93 -83.65
C GLN A 475 59.13 -39.46 -83.47
N LEU A 476 58.56 -39.98 -82.37
CA LEU A 476 58.44 -41.41 -82.07
C LEU A 476 57.07 -42.02 -82.44
N GLU A 477 56.04 -41.18 -82.65
CA GLU A 477 54.66 -41.59 -82.97
C GLU A 477 54.44 -42.00 -84.44
N SER A 478 55.33 -41.63 -85.36
CA SER A 478 55.23 -42.02 -86.79
C SER A 478 55.53 -43.50 -87.07
N ALA A 479 55.94 -44.28 -86.05
CA ALA A 479 56.28 -45.70 -86.17
C ALA A 479 55.30 -46.68 -85.48
N ARG A 480 54.15 -46.24 -84.95
CA ARG A 480 53.30 -47.13 -84.13
C ARG A 480 51.78 -46.97 -84.33
N VAL A 481 51.33 -46.80 -85.58
CA VAL A 481 49.89 -46.66 -85.93
C VAL A 481 49.36 -47.86 -86.75
N LEU A 482 49.95 -49.05 -86.64
CA LEU A 482 49.42 -50.26 -87.28
C LEU A 482 49.09 -51.35 -86.24
N MET A 483 47.77 -51.54 -86.03
CA MET A 483 47.04 -52.70 -85.45
C MET A 483 47.08 -52.84 -83.92
N GLN A 484 45.98 -52.61 -83.17
CA GLN A 484 44.76 -53.43 -82.97
C GLN A 484 45.02 -54.89 -82.58
N GLU A 485 44.60 -55.27 -81.36
CA GLU A 485 43.56 -56.29 -81.07
C GLU A 485 43.57 -56.64 -79.58
N VAL A 486 42.52 -56.28 -78.83
CA VAL A 486 42.33 -56.76 -77.44
C VAL A 486 41.51 -58.04 -77.49
N THR A 487 42.15 -59.15 -77.13
CA THR A 487 41.51 -60.47 -77.09
C THR A 487 40.51 -60.56 -75.92
N PHE A 488 39.57 -61.51 -75.95
CA PHE A 488 38.59 -61.69 -74.87
C PHE A 488 39.28 -61.93 -73.51
N ASP A 489 40.38 -62.69 -73.49
CA ASP A 489 41.18 -62.97 -72.29
C ASP A 489 41.83 -61.72 -71.67
N GLU A 490 42.14 -60.71 -72.49
CA GLU A 490 42.66 -59.42 -72.00
C GLU A 490 41.54 -58.52 -71.48
N PHE A 491 40.32 -58.66 -72.01
CA PHE A 491 39.14 -57.99 -71.49
C PHE A 491 38.67 -58.61 -70.15
N GLU A 492 38.80 -59.93 -69.98
CA GLU A 492 38.52 -60.61 -68.71
C GLU A 492 39.40 -60.09 -67.56
N LYS A 493 40.61 -59.58 -67.82
CA LYS A 493 41.45 -58.97 -66.76
C LYS A 493 40.89 -57.66 -66.22
N MET A 494 40.14 -56.90 -67.03
CA MET A 494 39.52 -55.63 -66.64
C MET A 494 38.12 -55.84 -66.03
N PHE A 495 37.38 -56.83 -66.54
CA PHE A 495 36.07 -57.22 -66.02
C PHE A 495 36.05 -58.73 -65.76
N PRO A 496 36.60 -59.21 -64.64
CA PRO A 496 36.81 -60.64 -64.38
C PRO A 496 35.56 -61.42 -64.02
N SER A 497 34.45 -60.74 -63.70
CA SER A 497 33.20 -61.43 -63.35
C SER A 497 31.96 -60.62 -63.72
N ASP A 498 30.80 -61.28 -63.76
CA ASP A 498 29.50 -60.61 -63.94
C ASP A 498 29.27 -59.52 -62.87
N GLU A 499 29.73 -59.72 -61.63
CA GLU A 499 29.66 -58.72 -60.55
C GLU A 499 30.48 -57.46 -60.86
N SER A 500 31.66 -57.59 -61.47
CA SER A 500 32.49 -56.44 -61.87
C SER A 500 31.78 -55.60 -62.94
N CYS A 501 31.09 -56.23 -63.89
CA CYS A 501 30.26 -55.55 -64.88
C CYS A 501 29.06 -54.85 -64.23
N TYR A 502 28.39 -55.48 -63.26
CA TYR A 502 27.26 -54.87 -62.55
C TYR A 502 27.68 -53.69 -61.67
N ALA A 503 28.84 -53.77 -61.00
CA ALA A 503 29.39 -52.67 -60.19
C ALA A 503 29.75 -51.46 -61.08
N TYR A 504 30.37 -51.72 -62.23
CA TYR A 504 30.70 -50.68 -63.19
C TYR A 504 29.45 -50.06 -63.85
N LEU A 505 28.42 -50.87 -64.15
CA LEU A 505 27.12 -50.34 -64.57
C LEU A 505 26.46 -49.47 -63.51
N GLU A 506 26.60 -49.81 -62.23
CA GLU A 506 26.06 -49.03 -61.12
C GLU A 506 26.72 -47.65 -61.06
N GLU A 507 28.04 -47.59 -61.23
CA GLU A 507 28.80 -46.34 -61.26
C GLU A 507 28.38 -45.46 -62.43
N ILE A 508 28.30 -46.01 -63.65
CA ILE A 508 27.93 -45.22 -64.83
C ILE A 508 26.46 -44.76 -64.76
N LYS A 509 25.53 -45.67 -64.43
CA LYS A 509 24.09 -45.38 -64.43
C LYS A 509 23.70 -44.33 -63.40
N TRP A 510 24.34 -44.32 -62.23
CA TRP A 510 24.00 -43.39 -61.15
C TRP A 510 25.16 -42.49 -60.74
N LYS A 511 26.09 -42.20 -61.67
CA LYS A 511 27.19 -41.24 -61.50
C LYS A 511 26.72 -39.88 -60.97
N ASN A 512 25.56 -39.43 -61.44
CA ASN A 512 24.93 -38.16 -61.06
C ASN A 512 23.87 -38.31 -59.95
N GLY A 513 23.91 -39.41 -59.19
CA GLY A 513 22.95 -39.74 -58.14
C GLY A 513 21.79 -40.63 -58.60
N PHE A 514 21.14 -41.31 -57.65
CA PHE A 514 19.91 -42.06 -57.92
C PHE A 514 18.73 -41.08 -58.07
N LYS A 515 17.89 -41.27 -59.08
CA LYS A 515 16.56 -40.64 -59.17
C LYS A 515 15.54 -41.70 -59.59
N CYS A 516 14.48 -41.86 -58.81
CA CYS A 516 13.44 -42.85 -59.09
C CYS A 516 12.63 -42.50 -60.35
N LYS A 517 12.60 -43.38 -61.36
CA LYS A 517 11.80 -43.16 -62.59
C LYS A 517 10.29 -43.03 -62.37
N LYS A 518 9.74 -43.42 -61.21
CA LYS A 518 8.28 -43.32 -60.93
C LYS A 518 7.86 -42.09 -60.13
N CYS A 519 8.73 -41.55 -59.28
CA CYS A 519 8.35 -40.48 -58.35
C CYS A 519 9.44 -39.43 -58.07
N GLU A 520 10.54 -39.49 -58.84
CA GLU A 520 11.68 -38.56 -58.85
C GLU A 520 12.46 -38.42 -57.54
N ASN A 521 12.13 -39.24 -56.53
CA ASN A 521 12.84 -39.27 -55.26
C ASN A 521 14.30 -39.75 -55.44
N ASP A 522 15.22 -39.09 -54.77
CA ASP A 522 16.66 -39.32 -54.81
C ASP A 522 17.16 -40.32 -53.76
N THR A 523 16.37 -40.55 -52.71
CA THR A 523 16.71 -41.49 -51.65
C THR A 523 16.28 -42.93 -51.98
N TYR A 524 17.20 -43.87 -51.74
CA TYR A 524 16.99 -45.30 -52.00
C TYR A 524 17.48 -46.17 -50.84
N ALA A 525 17.03 -47.42 -50.87
CA ALA A 525 17.53 -48.54 -50.08
C ALA A 525 17.99 -49.66 -51.04
N LYS A 526 18.69 -50.67 -50.50
CA LYS A 526 19.05 -51.86 -51.27
C LYS A 526 17.79 -52.51 -51.85
N GLY A 527 17.78 -52.68 -53.17
CA GLY A 527 16.67 -53.25 -53.92
C GLY A 527 16.68 -54.78 -53.97
N ALA A 528 15.62 -55.35 -54.54
CA ALA A 528 15.54 -56.78 -54.80
C ALA A 528 16.21 -57.10 -56.15
N GLY A 529 17.36 -57.78 -56.13
CA GLY A 529 18.16 -58.10 -57.32
C GLY A 529 19.59 -57.58 -57.25
N VAL A 530 20.45 -58.05 -58.15
CA VAL A 530 21.87 -57.67 -58.21
C VAL A 530 21.97 -56.16 -58.50
N ASN A 531 22.73 -55.45 -57.65
CA ASN A 531 22.99 -53.99 -57.69
C ASN A 531 21.73 -53.14 -57.95
N SER A 532 20.57 -53.59 -57.45
CA SER A 532 19.29 -52.91 -57.64
C SER A 532 19.03 -51.88 -56.53
N ARG A 533 18.35 -50.77 -56.87
CA ARG A 533 18.00 -49.70 -55.92
C ARG A 533 16.49 -49.60 -55.77
N ARG A 534 16.01 -49.67 -54.52
CA ARG A 534 14.59 -49.52 -54.17
C ARG A 534 14.33 -48.11 -53.64
N CYS A 535 13.45 -47.38 -54.32
CA CYS A 535 13.01 -46.06 -53.89
C CYS A 535 12.33 -46.14 -52.52
N LYS A 536 12.78 -45.33 -51.56
CA LYS A 536 12.17 -45.26 -50.21
C LYS A 536 10.76 -44.66 -50.22
N LYS A 537 10.41 -43.84 -51.22
CA LYS A 537 9.12 -43.15 -51.32
C LYS A 537 8.00 -44.01 -51.93
N CYS A 538 8.22 -44.60 -53.11
CA CYS A 538 7.17 -45.34 -53.83
C CYS A 538 7.39 -46.87 -53.86
N ASN A 539 8.44 -47.36 -53.20
CA ASN A 539 8.84 -48.77 -53.22
C ASN A 539 9.19 -49.34 -54.60
N TYR A 540 9.32 -48.50 -55.64
CA TYR A 540 9.78 -48.94 -56.95
C TYR A 540 11.20 -49.47 -56.87
N ASN A 541 11.40 -50.68 -57.41
CA ASN A 541 12.67 -51.36 -57.42
C ASN A 541 13.25 -51.34 -58.82
N GLU A 542 14.39 -50.67 -58.99
CA GLU A 542 15.05 -50.50 -60.28
C GLU A 542 16.36 -51.29 -60.33
N SER A 543 16.47 -52.21 -61.29
CA SER A 543 17.72 -52.95 -61.50
C SER A 543 18.77 -52.08 -62.19
N VAL A 544 20.04 -52.42 -62.00
CA VAL A 544 21.16 -51.73 -62.66
C VAL A 544 21.09 -51.84 -64.19
N THR A 545 20.50 -52.92 -64.71
CA THR A 545 20.25 -53.14 -66.14
C THR A 545 18.96 -52.49 -66.65
N ALA A 546 18.12 -51.94 -65.78
CA ALA A 546 16.88 -51.30 -66.20
C ALA A 546 17.17 -50.02 -66.99
N GLY A 547 16.56 -49.83 -68.16
CA GLY A 547 16.79 -48.62 -68.97
C GLY A 547 18.21 -48.50 -69.55
N THR A 548 19.00 -49.56 -69.58
CA THR A 548 20.31 -49.57 -70.26
C THR A 548 20.25 -50.47 -71.49
N LEU A 549 21.34 -50.50 -72.27
CA LEU A 549 21.52 -51.44 -73.37
C LEU A 549 21.37 -52.91 -72.92
N PHE A 550 21.62 -53.19 -71.64
CA PHE A 550 21.52 -54.52 -71.03
C PHE A 550 20.12 -54.83 -70.45
N HIS A 551 19.11 -53.99 -70.71
CA HIS A 551 17.73 -54.28 -70.26
C HIS A 551 17.21 -55.59 -70.88
N ARG A 552 16.70 -56.49 -70.00
CA ARG A 552 16.20 -57.84 -70.32
C ARG A 552 17.24 -58.74 -70.99
N LEU A 553 18.47 -58.72 -70.48
CA LEU A 553 19.53 -59.63 -70.89
C LEU A 553 19.26 -61.06 -70.38
N HIS A 554 19.40 -62.05 -71.25
CA HIS A 554 19.17 -63.48 -70.93
C HIS A 554 20.43 -64.35 -71.09
N PHE A 555 21.61 -63.73 -71.09
CA PHE A 555 22.94 -64.37 -71.15
C PHE A 555 23.94 -63.58 -70.29
N PRO A 556 25.13 -64.12 -69.96
CA PRO A 556 26.09 -63.49 -69.06
C PRO A 556 26.45 -62.05 -69.47
N ILE A 557 26.46 -61.13 -68.51
CA ILE A 557 26.62 -59.70 -68.79
C ILE A 557 28.05 -59.36 -69.18
N GLN A 558 29.04 -60.10 -68.69
CA GLN A 558 30.44 -60.00 -69.09
C GLN A 558 30.62 -60.20 -70.61
N LYS A 559 29.99 -61.24 -71.18
CA LYS A 559 29.98 -61.48 -72.64
C LYS A 559 29.22 -60.39 -73.40
N ALA A 560 28.16 -59.83 -72.80
CA ALA A 560 27.44 -58.71 -73.39
C ALA A 560 28.29 -57.44 -73.45
N PHE A 561 29.03 -57.14 -72.37
CA PHE A 561 29.96 -56.02 -72.27
C PHE A 561 31.05 -56.07 -73.34
N TYR A 562 31.70 -57.23 -73.48
CA TYR A 562 32.68 -57.43 -74.53
C TYR A 562 32.07 -57.31 -75.92
N MET A 563 30.84 -57.80 -76.12
CA MET A 563 30.13 -57.64 -77.41
C MET A 563 29.91 -56.16 -77.75
N VAL A 564 29.59 -55.30 -76.78
CA VAL A 564 29.48 -53.84 -77.01
C VAL A 564 30.83 -53.27 -77.42
N PHE A 565 31.90 -53.59 -76.69
CA PHE A 565 33.25 -53.13 -76.95
C PHE A 565 33.73 -53.54 -78.36
N ILE A 566 33.63 -54.81 -78.73
CA ILE A 566 34.15 -55.31 -80.01
C ILE A 566 33.31 -54.82 -81.20
N VAL A 567 31.99 -54.74 -81.05
CA VAL A 567 31.11 -54.20 -82.09
C VAL A 567 31.38 -52.71 -82.28
N PHE A 568 31.64 -51.95 -81.22
CA PHE A 568 32.02 -50.54 -81.33
C PHE A 568 33.41 -50.35 -81.93
N ALA A 569 34.40 -51.12 -81.49
CA ALA A 569 35.78 -51.04 -81.96
C ALA A 569 35.92 -51.41 -83.45
N LYS A 570 35.12 -52.36 -83.93
CA LYS A 570 35.02 -52.73 -85.35
C LYS A 570 33.98 -51.91 -86.11
N ASP A 571 33.45 -50.84 -85.51
CA ASP A 571 32.51 -49.90 -86.13
C ASP A 571 31.23 -50.57 -86.71
N GLY A 572 30.79 -51.63 -86.05
CA GLY A 572 29.68 -52.49 -86.47
C GLY A 572 30.06 -53.57 -87.47
N ASP A 573 31.28 -53.58 -88.00
CA ASP A 573 31.73 -54.51 -89.04
C ASP A 573 32.28 -55.83 -88.46
N ILE A 574 31.38 -56.54 -87.78
CA ILE A 574 31.63 -57.90 -87.28
C ILE A 574 30.40 -58.77 -87.52
N SER A 575 30.62 -59.98 -88.02
CA SER A 575 29.56 -60.93 -88.37
C SER A 575 29.03 -61.67 -87.13
N SER A 576 27.76 -62.07 -87.18
CA SER A 576 27.14 -62.83 -86.08
C SER A 576 27.78 -64.21 -85.88
N THR A 577 28.30 -64.83 -86.93
CA THR A 577 29.08 -66.08 -86.86
C THR A 577 30.40 -65.85 -86.14
N LYS A 578 31.09 -64.74 -86.43
CA LYS A 578 32.36 -64.43 -85.76
C LYS A 578 32.18 -64.10 -84.28
N LEU A 579 31.12 -63.37 -83.93
CA LEU A 579 30.74 -63.14 -82.53
C LEU A 579 30.34 -64.44 -81.82
N SER A 580 29.73 -65.40 -82.53
CA SER A 580 29.37 -66.72 -82.00
C SER A 580 30.60 -67.53 -81.61
N GLU A 581 31.64 -67.48 -82.45
CA GLU A 581 32.96 -68.10 -82.19
C GLU A 581 33.65 -67.43 -80.99
N ILE A 582 33.82 -66.10 -81.02
CA ILE A 582 34.62 -65.39 -80.00
C ILE A 582 33.98 -65.49 -78.61
N LEU A 583 32.65 -65.41 -78.53
CA LEU A 583 31.95 -65.43 -77.25
C LEU A 583 31.46 -66.83 -76.85
N GLU A 584 31.70 -67.85 -77.66
CA GLU A 584 31.21 -69.22 -77.43
C GLU A 584 29.70 -69.25 -77.09
N MET A 585 28.90 -68.58 -77.92
CA MET A 585 27.46 -68.41 -77.71
C MET A 585 26.68 -68.77 -78.96
N ARG A 586 25.39 -69.12 -78.82
CA ARG A 586 24.52 -69.38 -79.97
C ARG A 586 24.49 -68.14 -80.90
N GLN A 587 24.81 -68.33 -82.17
CA GLN A 587 24.85 -67.28 -83.19
C GLN A 587 23.61 -66.38 -83.19
N ASN A 588 22.41 -66.96 -83.02
CA ASN A 588 21.16 -66.20 -82.98
C ASN A 588 21.10 -65.21 -81.80
N THR A 589 21.70 -65.55 -80.64
CA THR A 589 21.82 -64.64 -79.50
C THR A 589 22.77 -63.49 -79.81
N CYS A 590 23.92 -63.79 -80.42
CA CYS A 590 24.89 -62.77 -80.85
C CYS A 590 24.31 -61.84 -81.91
N TRP A 591 23.57 -62.38 -82.90
CA TRP A 591 22.90 -61.58 -83.92
C TRP A 591 21.89 -60.60 -83.31
N LYS A 592 21.01 -61.08 -82.42
CA LYS A 592 19.98 -60.24 -81.76
C LYS A 592 20.61 -59.10 -80.96
N PHE A 593 21.68 -59.39 -80.19
CA PHE A 593 22.32 -58.38 -79.35
C PHE A 593 23.21 -57.43 -80.18
N ALA A 594 23.97 -57.93 -81.15
CA ALA A 594 24.74 -57.09 -82.07
C ALA A 594 23.85 -56.15 -82.88
N LYS A 595 22.66 -56.62 -83.31
CA LYS A 595 21.65 -55.76 -83.94
C LYS A 595 21.22 -54.62 -83.00
N LYS A 596 20.90 -54.95 -81.73
CA LYS A 596 20.55 -53.97 -80.69
C LYS A 596 21.67 -52.95 -80.45
N ILE A 597 22.94 -53.37 -80.50
CA ILE A 597 24.11 -52.47 -80.38
C ILE A 597 24.18 -51.53 -81.57
N LYS A 598 24.12 -52.05 -82.81
CA LYS A 598 24.19 -51.26 -84.05
C LYS A 598 23.07 -50.23 -84.15
N GLU A 599 21.84 -50.61 -83.80
CA GLU A 599 20.71 -49.67 -83.73
C GLU A 599 20.96 -48.55 -82.71
N THR A 600 21.56 -48.88 -81.55
CA THR A 600 21.91 -47.88 -80.54
C THR A 600 23.05 -46.97 -81.00
N MET A 601 24.05 -47.50 -81.72
CA MET A 601 25.12 -46.70 -82.35
C MET A 601 24.56 -45.70 -83.36
N GLN A 602 23.56 -46.11 -84.16
CA GLN A 602 22.92 -45.22 -85.12
C GLN A 602 22.19 -44.06 -84.41
N VAL A 603 21.36 -44.36 -83.42
CA VAL A 603 20.63 -43.34 -82.63
C VAL A 603 21.61 -42.36 -81.97
N LYS A 604 22.67 -42.86 -81.32
CA LYS A 604 23.68 -41.99 -80.67
C LYS A 604 24.51 -41.18 -81.66
N THR A 605 24.73 -41.70 -82.87
CA THR A 605 25.39 -40.94 -83.95
C THR A 605 24.52 -39.78 -84.42
N GLU A 606 23.21 -39.99 -84.55
CA GLU A 606 22.24 -38.94 -84.88
C GLU A 606 22.16 -37.88 -83.77
N GLU A 607 22.12 -38.27 -82.49
CA GLU A 607 22.13 -37.35 -81.34
C GLU A 607 23.39 -36.47 -81.27
N LEU A 608 24.56 -37.04 -81.58
CA LEU A 608 25.85 -36.35 -81.47
C LEU A 608 26.25 -35.59 -82.76
N GLY A 609 25.50 -35.78 -83.84
CA GLY A 609 25.68 -35.09 -85.13
C GLY A 609 26.88 -35.55 -85.96
N SER A 610 27.74 -36.43 -85.45
CA SER A 610 28.76 -37.12 -86.26
C SER A 610 29.23 -38.44 -85.63
N LYS A 611 29.64 -39.35 -86.50
CA LYS A 611 30.19 -40.66 -86.10
C LYS A 611 31.54 -40.53 -85.38
N GLU A 612 32.32 -39.51 -85.71
CA GLU A 612 33.60 -39.20 -85.07
C GLU A 612 33.43 -38.73 -83.63
N LYS A 613 32.39 -37.93 -83.34
CA LYS A 613 32.07 -37.52 -81.97
C LYS A 613 31.65 -38.70 -81.09
N LEU A 614 30.91 -39.66 -81.65
CA LEU A 614 30.58 -40.89 -80.94
C LEU A 614 31.84 -41.73 -80.67
N LYS A 615 32.77 -41.83 -81.63
CA LYS A 615 34.06 -42.49 -81.43
C LYS A 615 34.91 -41.83 -80.33
N HIS A 616 34.91 -40.50 -80.26
CA HIS A 616 35.62 -39.74 -79.23
C HIS A 616 35.04 -39.94 -77.81
N LYS A 617 33.71 -40.10 -77.69
CA LYS A 617 33.07 -40.38 -76.39
C LYS A 617 33.27 -41.83 -75.90
N GLY A 618 33.58 -42.75 -76.80
CA GLY A 618 33.85 -44.15 -76.48
C GLY A 618 32.60 -45.04 -76.43
N TRP A 619 32.83 -46.34 -76.22
CA TRP A 619 31.77 -47.37 -76.24
C TRP A 619 30.82 -47.28 -75.05
N GLU A 620 31.23 -46.63 -73.95
CA GLU A 620 30.42 -46.42 -72.74
C GLU A 620 29.16 -45.60 -73.03
N GLU A 621 29.21 -44.68 -74.01
CA GLU A 621 28.08 -43.85 -74.43
C GLU A 621 26.91 -44.70 -74.96
N LEU A 622 27.18 -45.94 -75.42
CA LEU A 622 26.14 -46.87 -75.89
C LEU A 622 25.38 -47.56 -74.75
N ILE A 623 25.91 -47.55 -73.53
CA ILE A 623 25.37 -48.31 -72.41
C ILE A 623 24.09 -47.67 -71.88
N LEU A 624 24.07 -46.34 -71.75
CA LEU A 624 22.94 -45.58 -71.22
C LEU A 624 21.93 -45.27 -72.32
N LYS A 625 20.66 -45.58 -72.06
CA LYS A 625 19.53 -45.12 -72.86
C LYS A 625 18.75 -44.15 -71.98
N ASP A 626 18.60 -42.91 -72.43
CA ASP A 626 17.81 -41.89 -71.71
C ASP A 626 16.34 -42.34 -71.58
#